data_AF-A0A239TGV0-F1
#
_entry.id   AF-A0A239TGV0-F1
#
_cell.length_a   1.000
_cell.length_b   1.000
_cell.length_c   1.000
_cell.angle_alpha   90.00
_cell.angle_beta   90.00
_cell.angle_gamma   90.00
#
_symmetry.space_group_name_H-M   'P 1'
#
loop_
_entity.id
_entity.type
_entity.pdbx_description
1 polymer ?
#
loop_
_entity_poly.entity_id
_entity_poly.type
_entity_poly.pdbx_seq_one_letter_code
_entity_poly.pdbx_strand_id
1 'polypeptide(L)' 'MKIFNNITEKLKDDLIQQIKKGSKVSIAASCFSIYAYNELKKQLEKVDSFKFIFIKV' A
#
# COMPACT_ATOMS: atom_id res chain seq x y z
N MET A 1 7.82 -8.47 -13.46
CA MET A 1 6.48 -7.96 -13.10
C MET A 1 5.65 -9.16 -12.67
N LYS A 2 5.20 -9.21 -11.42
CA LYS A 2 4.31 -10.27 -10.94
C LYS A 2 2.87 -9.78 -11.10
N ILE A 3 2.03 -10.56 -11.77
CA ILE A 3 0.61 -10.23 -11.97
C ILE A 3 -0.17 -11.01 -10.93
N PHE A 4 -0.90 -10.29 -10.06
CA PHE A 4 -1.70 -10.89 -9.00
C PHE A 4 -3.10 -11.17 -9.51
N ASN A 5 -3.58 -12.41 -9.29
CA ASN A 5 -4.96 -12.77 -9.63
C ASN A 5 -5.93 -12.57 -8.45
N ASN A 6 -5.42 -12.24 -7.25
CA ASN A 6 -6.19 -12.08 -6.01
C ASN A 6 -7.06 -13.29 -5.62
N ILE A 7 -6.84 -14.46 -6.24
CA ILE A 7 -7.51 -15.73 -5.94
C ILE A 7 -6.52 -16.65 -5.25
N THR A 8 -5.40 -16.96 -5.90
CA THR A 8 -4.31 -17.78 -5.36
C THR A 8 -3.14 -16.93 -4.89
N GLU A 9 -2.83 -15.85 -5.61
CA GLU A 9 -1.76 -14.91 -5.28
C GLU A 9 -2.36 -13.53 -5.00
N LYS A 10 -2.38 -13.16 -3.72
CA LYS A 10 -2.94 -11.88 -3.27
C LYS A 10 -1.86 -10.83 -3.19
N LEU A 11 -2.16 -9.66 -3.74
CA LEU A 11 -1.30 -8.49 -3.63
C LEU A 11 -0.98 -8.14 -2.17
N LYS A 12 -1.96 -8.31 -1.27
CA LYS A 12 -1.80 -8.03 0.17
C LYS A 12 -0.63 -8.79 0.79
N ASP A 13 -0.53 -10.08 0.50
CA ASP A 13 0.44 -10.95 1.18
C ASP A 13 1.88 -10.58 0.75
N ASP A 14 2.05 -10.23 -0.53
CA ASP A 14 3.32 -9.73 -1.07
C ASP A 14 3.68 -8.35 -0.48
N LEU A 15 2.70 -7.43 -0.40
CA LEU A 15 2.89 -6.12 0.23
C LEU A 15 3.35 -6.24 1.69
N ILE A 16 2.80 -7.17 2.47
CA ILE A 16 3.20 -7.40 3.85
C ILE A 16 4.64 -7.94 3.94
N GLN A 17 5.06 -8.78 3.00
CA GLN A 17 6.43 -9.30 2.97
C GLN A 17 7.46 -8.25 2.55
N GLN A 18 7.10 -7.38 1.61
CA GLN A 18 7.99 -6.34 1.10
C GLN A 18 8.08 -5.14 2.05
N ILE A 19 6.97 -4.73 2.66
CA ILE A 19 6.91 -3.56 3.52
C ILE A 19 7.36 -3.92 4.93
N LYS A 20 8.65 -3.70 5.19
CA LYS A 20 9.29 -3.94 6.49
C LYS A 20 9.60 -2.64 7.23
N LYS A 21 9.90 -2.74 8.53
CA LYS A 21 10.36 -1.63 9.36
C LYS A 21 11.62 -1.00 8.70
N GLY A 22 11.61 0.33 8.52
CA GLY A 22 12.66 1.04 7.78
C GLY A 22 12.38 1.27 6.29
N SER A 23 11.30 0.70 5.75
CA SER A 23 10.93 0.93 4.34
C SER A 23 10.41 2.35 4.13
N LYS A 24 10.66 2.91 2.95
CA LYS A 24 10.08 4.18 2.50
C LYS A 24 9.05 3.87 1.42
N VAL A 25 7.78 4.12 1.72
CA VAL A 25 6.66 3.75 0.86
C VAL A 25 6.04 5.02 0.29
N SER A 26 5.95 5.09 -1.03
CA SER A 26 5.23 6.14 -1.75
C SER A 26 4.13 5.51 -2.60
N ILE A 27 2.89 5.93 -2.39
CA ILE A 27 1.72 5.41 -3.10
C ILE A 27 1.10 6.56 -3.88
N ALA A 28 0.88 6.34 -5.18
CA ALA A 28 0.15 7.25 -6.03
C ALA A 28 -1.14 6.56 -6.49
N ALA A 29 -2.29 7.17 -6.21
CA ALA A 29 -3.59 6.59 -6.56
C ALA A 29 -4.58 7.67 -6.97
N SER A 30 -5.44 7.34 -7.92
CA SER A 30 -6.50 8.23 -8.41
C SER A 30 -7.90 7.94 -7.87
N CYS A 31 -8.15 6.68 -7.53
CA CYS A 31 -9.38 6.27 -6.87
C CYS A 31 -9.00 5.52 -5.60
N PHE A 32 -9.35 6.12 -4.46
CA PHE A 32 -9.09 5.51 -3.16
C PHE A 32 -10.21 5.88 -2.18
N SER A 33 -10.75 4.89 -1.48
CA SER A 33 -11.75 5.15 -0.45
C SER A 33 -11.06 5.68 0.81
N ILE A 34 -11.70 6.63 1.48
CA ILE A 34 -11.14 7.24 2.68
C ILE A 34 -10.97 6.23 3.83
N TYR A 35 -11.86 5.22 3.88
CA TYR A 35 -11.77 4.11 4.83
C TYR A 35 -10.56 3.22 4.57
N ALA A 36 -10.30 2.88 3.30
CA ALA A 36 -9.11 2.11 2.93
C ALA A 36 -7.83 2.88 3.27
N TYR A 37 -7.83 4.21 3.10
CA TYR A 37 -6.68 5.05 3.44
C TYR A 37 -6.37 5.00 4.93
N ASN A 38 -7.40 5.11 5.77
CA ASN A 38 -7.20 5.11 7.22
C ASN A 38 -6.63 3.78 7.73
N GLU A 39 -7.14 2.65 7.23
CA GLU A 39 -6.60 1.34 7.58
C GLU A 39 -5.19 1.12 7.04
N LEU A 40 -4.92 1.56 5.81
CA LEU A 40 -3.59 1.48 5.20
C LEU A 40 -2.57 2.32 5.99
N LYS A 41 -2.95 3.53 6.38
CA LYS A 41 -2.11 4.41 7.19
C LYS A 41 -1.73 3.76 8.52
N LYS A 42 -2.70 3.17 9.25
CA LYS A 42 -2.42 2.43 10.51
C LYS A 42 -1.42 1.30 10.30
N GLN A 43 -1.56 0.53 9.23
CA GLN A 43 -0.63 -0.58 8.93
C GLN A 43 0.77 -0.06 8.58
N LEU A 44 0.85 1.12 7.95
CA LEU A 44 2.09 1.76 7.52
C LEU A 44 2.73 2.65 8.60
N GLU A 45 2.15 2.81 9.80
CA GLU A 45 2.80 3.56 10.90
C GLU A 45 4.14 2.94 11.33
N LYS A 46 4.39 1.68 11.00
CA LYS A 46 5.64 0.97 11.31
C LYS A 46 6.76 1.25 10.31
N VAL A 47 6.48 1.94 9.20
CA VAL A 47 7.46 2.28 8.17
C VAL A 47 8.12 3.63 8.47
N ASP A 48 9.32 3.86 7.93
CA ASP A 48 10.10 5.07 8.24
C ASP A 48 9.54 6.32 7.57
N SER A 49 9.01 6.17 6.36
CA SER A 49 8.35 7.25 5.64
C SER A 49 7.19 6.72 4.80
N PHE A 50 6.02 7.32 4.96
CA PHE A 50 4.86 7.07 4.13
C PHE A 50 4.44 8.35 3.40
N LYS A 51 4.41 8.31 2.07
CA LYS A 51 3.88 9.39 1.21
C LYS A 51 2.71 8.86 0.41
N PHE A 52 1.59 9.56 0.48
CA PHE A 52 0.42 9.26 -0.33
C PHE A 52 0.14 10.43 -1.26
N ILE A 53 0.15 10.18 -2.57
CA ILE A 53 -0.07 11.15 -3.62
C ILE A 53 -1.44 10.84 -4.23
N PHE A 54 -2.40 11.72 -3.98
CA PHE A 54 -3.68 11.64 -4.65
C PHE A 54 -3.57 12.30 -6.02
N ILE A 55 -3.66 11.50 -7.08
CA ILE A 55 -3.59 11.99 -8.46
C ILE A 55 -5.00 12.10 -8.98
N LYS A 56 -5.47 13.32 -9.22
CA LYS A 56 -6.71 13.52 -9.97
C LYS A 56 -6.42 13.20 -11.44
N VAL A 57 -7.13 12.22 -11.99
CA VAL A 57 -7.15 11.95 -13.44
C VAL A 57 -7.90 13.07 -14.13
#